data_AF-A0A7S2H9A2-F1
#
_entry.id   AF-A0A7S2H9A2-F1
#
_cell.length_a   1.000
_cell.length_b   1.000
_cell.length_c   1.000
_cell.angle_alpha   90.00
_cell.angle_beta   90.00
_cell.angle_gamma   90.00
#
_symmetry.space_group_name_H-M   'P 1'
#
loop_
_entity.id
_entity.type
_entity.pdbx_description
1 polymer ?
#
loop_
_entity_poly.entity_id
_entity_poly.type
_entity_poly.pdbx_seq_one_letter_code
_entity_poly.pdbx_strand_id
1 'polypeptide(L)'
;LAWLDLHNVMVGEATRLYAAGDGAPGATTDASSPPRLLLLGDSMFELMRGSFYGCHTNEAAMTAAPALFSSSLHARFPRALRFGISGDMTQHVLWRMASGELTPSMRRDRGLVIVLHIGTNNLGMGH
;
A
#
# COMPACT_ATOMS: atom_id res chain seq x y z
N LEU A 1 -0.18 9.80 13.24
CA LEU A 1 -1.27 8.81 13.43
C LEU A 1 -0.71 7.65 14.25
N ALA A 2 -1.51 6.97 15.08
CA ALA A 2 -1.01 5.74 15.71
C ALA A 2 -0.83 4.65 14.63
N TRP A 3 0.14 3.76 14.81
CA TRP A 3 0.49 2.70 13.86
C TRP A 3 -0.73 1.88 13.38
N LEU A 4 -1.63 1.54 14.32
CA LEU A 4 -2.86 0.79 14.04
C LEU A 4 -3.86 1.58 13.19
N ASP A 5 -3.93 2.91 13.38
CA ASP A 5 -4.83 3.77 12.60
C ASP A 5 -4.41 3.77 11.13
N LEU A 6 -3.10 3.85 10.87
CA LEU A 6 -2.58 3.83 9.49
C LEU A 6 -2.86 2.49 8.81
N HIS A 7 -2.68 1.37 9.52
CA HIS A 7 -3.08 0.05 9.04
C HIS A 7 -4.58 0.01 8.67
N ASN A 8 -5.46 0.48 9.56
CA ASN A 8 -6.90 0.51 9.31
C ASN A 8 -7.29 1.38 8.11
N VAL A 9 -6.64 2.54 7.93
CA VAL A 9 -6.85 3.42 6.77
C VAL A 9 -6.52 2.68 5.47
N MET A 10 -5.38 1.98 5.43
CA MET A 10 -4.94 1.24 4.23
C MET A 10 -5.90 0.08 3.90
N VAL A 11 -6.34 -0.67 4.92
CA VAL A 11 -7.35 -1.73 4.74
C VAL A 11 -8.67 -1.17 4.19
N GLY A 12 -9.11 -0.03 4.73
CA GLY A 12 -10.31 0.66 4.25
C GLY A 12 -10.18 1.14 2.79
N GLU A 13 -9.02 1.68 2.42
CA GLU A 13 -8.70 2.10 1.06
C GLU A 13 -8.79 0.92 0.08
N ALA A 14 -8.12 -0.19 0.38
CA ALA A 14 -8.16 -1.39 -0.46
C ALA A 14 -9.57 -1.97 -0.57
N THR A 15 -10.30 -2.06 0.54
CA THR A 15 -11.69 -2.56 0.54
C THR A 15 -12.57 -1.75 -0.40
N ARG A 16 -12.49 -0.41 -0.35
CA ARG A 16 -13.23 0.48 -1.26
C ARG A 16 -12.82 0.29 -2.71
N LEU A 17 -11.52 0.21 -2.98
CA LEU A 17 -11.01 0.11 -4.35
C LEU A 17 -11.37 -1.23 -5.01
N TYR A 18 -11.32 -2.33 -4.26
CA TYR A 18 -11.77 -3.64 -4.74
C TYR A 18 -13.29 -3.70 -4.92
N ALA A 19 -14.08 -3.14 -3.99
CA ALA A 19 -15.53 -3.08 -4.16
C ALA A 19 -15.96 -2.26 -5.41
N ALA A 20 -15.23 -1.18 -5.71
CA ALA A 20 -15.45 -0.39 -6.93
C ALA A 20 -14.96 -1.09 -8.21
N GLY A 21 -14.04 -2.06 -8.09
CA GLY A 21 -13.52 -2.87 -9.19
C GLY A 21 -14.34 -4.14 -9.50
N ASP A 22 -15.28 -4.50 -8.64
CA ASP A 22 -16.19 -5.65 -8.85
C ASP A 22 -17.48 -5.21 -9.59
N GLY A 23 -17.40 -4.14 -10.39
CA GLY A 23 -18.55 -3.37 -10.90
C GLY A 23 -19.67 -4.17 -11.58
N ALA A 24 -20.90 -3.77 -11.30
CA ALA A 24 -22.16 -4.14 -11.93
C ALA A 24 -22.04 -4.38 -13.47
N PRO A 25 -22.85 -5.30 -14.03
CA PRO A 25 -22.72 -5.71 -15.42
C PRO A 25 -22.81 -4.51 -16.39
N GLY A 26 -21.69 -4.18 -17.05
CA GLY A 26 -21.64 -3.19 -18.14
C GLY A 26 -20.51 -2.14 -18.12
N ALA A 27 -19.61 -2.08 -17.13
CA ALA A 27 -18.58 -1.02 -17.07
C ALA A 27 -17.29 -1.34 -17.86
N THR A 28 -16.97 -0.50 -18.85
CA THR A 28 -15.79 -0.63 -19.74
C THR A 28 -14.44 -0.27 -19.05
N THR A 29 -13.64 -1.31 -18.85
CA THR A 29 -12.17 -1.49 -19.01
C THR A 29 -11.10 -0.66 -18.30
N ASP A 30 -11.33 0.42 -17.55
CA ASP A 30 -10.21 0.99 -16.74
C ASP A 30 -10.62 1.47 -15.33
N ALA A 31 -11.73 2.22 -15.22
CA ALA A 31 -12.26 2.64 -13.93
C ALA A 31 -12.84 1.47 -13.09
N SER A 32 -13.16 0.35 -13.73
CA SER A 32 -13.81 -0.82 -13.13
C SER A 32 -12.86 -1.97 -12.81
N SER A 33 -11.54 -1.88 -13.02
CA SER A 33 -10.63 -2.97 -12.65
C SER A 33 -10.11 -2.81 -11.22
N PRO A 34 -10.03 -3.90 -10.42
CA PRO A 34 -9.43 -3.83 -9.09
C PRO A 34 -7.92 -3.52 -9.18
N PRO A 35 -7.32 -3.00 -8.10
CA PRO A 35 -5.87 -2.86 -7.99
C PRO A 35 -5.14 -4.15 -8.37
N ARG A 36 -4.09 -4.07 -9.20
CA ARG A 36 -3.27 -5.23 -9.60
C ARG A 36 -1.86 -5.24 -9.01
N LEU A 37 -1.52 -4.22 -8.23
CA LEU A 37 -0.24 -4.10 -7.56
C LEU A 37 -0.44 -3.65 -6.12
N LEU A 38 0.17 -4.39 -5.19
CA LEU A 38 0.33 -4.03 -3.80
C LEU A 38 1.82 -3.91 -3.47
N LEU A 39 2.23 -2.73 -3.01
CA LEU A 39 3.56 -2.47 -2.46
C LEU A 39 3.48 -2.56 -0.93
N LEU A 40 3.96 -3.67 -0.36
CA LEU A 40 3.87 -3.97 1.06
C LEU A 40 5.23 -3.78 1.73
N GLY A 41 5.30 -3.02 2.83
CA GLY A 41 6.60 -2.77 3.47
C GLY A 41 6.60 -1.74 4.57
N ASP A 42 7.71 -1.01 4.63
CA ASP A 42 8.03 -0.02 5.66
C ASP A 42 7.95 1.44 5.15
N SER A 43 8.77 2.32 5.74
CA SER A 43 8.91 3.73 5.40
C SER A 43 9.19 4.00 3.93
N MET A 44 9.85 3.11 3.20
CA MET A 44 10.16 3.35 1.78
C MET A 44 8.90 3.39 0.93
N PHE A 45 7.94 2.50 1.20
CA PHE A 45 6.64 2.53 0.52
C PHE A 45 5.66 3.52 1.16
N GLU A 46 5.84 3.88 2.43
CA GLU A 46 5.05 4.95 3.04
C GLU A 46 5.39 6.31 2.41
N LEU A 47 6.68 6.58 2.17
CA LEU A 47 7.15 7.81 1.53
C LEU A 47 6.52 8.00 0.15
N MET A 48 6.22 6.93 -0.59
CA MET A 48 5.51 7.02 -1.87
C MET A 48 4.07 7.56 -1.72
N ARG A 49 3.50 7.56 -0.51
CA ARG A 49 2.23 8.22 -0.16
C ARG A 49 2.44 9.67 0.29
N GLY A 50 3.69 10.11 0.43
CA GLY A 50 4.07 11.42 0.93
C GLY A 50 3.94 11.53 2.45
N SER A 51 4.03 10.41 3.17
CA SER A 51 4.00 10.39 4.63
C SER A 51 5.14 9.57 5.24
N PHE A 52 5.44 9.87 6.50
CA PHE A 52 6.27 9.08 7.39
C PHE A 52 5.57 9.02 8.75
N TYR A 53 5.43 7.82 9.33
CA TYR A 53 4.69 7.61 10.59
C TYR A 53 3.25 8.19 10.54
N GLY A 54 2.64 8.18 9.36
CA GLY A 54 1.34 8.76 9.07
C GLY A 54 1.29 10.29 9.19
N CYS A 55 2.43 10.96 9.24
CA CYS A 55 2.53 12.42 9.23
C CYS A 55 2.91 12.89 7.83
N HIS A 56 2.23 13.93 7.35
CA HIS A 56 2.58 14.64 6.13
C HIS A 56 3.32 15.91 6.50
N THR A 57 4.48 16.15 5.90
CA THR A 57 5.25 17.39 6.08
C THR A 57 5.60 17.97 4.71
N ASN A 58 6.00 19.23 4.68
CA ASN A 58 6.44 19.91 3.44
C ASN A 58 7.90 19.61 3.08
N GLU A 59 8.45 18.50 3.57
CA GLU A 59 9.79 18.08 3.16
C GLU A 59 9.80 17.70 1.67
N ALA A 60 10.91 18.07 1.01
CA ALA A 60 11.04 17.90 -0.44
C ALA A 60 10.83 16.45 -0.88
N ALA A 61 11.32 15.48 -0.11
CA ALA A 61 11.15 14.05 -0.40
C ALA A 61 9.68 13.62 -0.35
N MET A 62 8.91 14.07 0.65
CA MET A 62 7.50 13.71 0.84
C MET A 62 6.60 14.36 -0.22
N THR A 63 7.04 15.48 -0.78
CA THR A 63 6.37 16.14 -1.90
C THR A 63 6.71 15.45 -3.24
N ALA A 64 7.98 15.08 -3.45
CA ALA A 64 8.45 14.54 -4.72
C ALA A 64 8.16 13.04 -4.91
N ALA A 65 8.24 12.23 -3.85
CA ALA A 65 8.11 10.77 -3.96
C ALA A 65 6.76 10.29 -4.53
N PRO A 66 5.59 10.88 -4.14
CA PRO A 66 4.32 10.54 -4.77
C PRO A 66 4.29 10.82 -6.28
N ALA A 67 4.92 11.93 -6.71
CA ALA A 67 5.00 12.29 -8.12
C ALA A 67 5.92 11.34 -8.89
N LEU A 68 7.07 10.96 -8.33
CA LEU A 68 7.99 9.99 -8.94
C LEU A 68 7.37 8.59 -9.06
N PHE A 69 6.65 8.17 -8.02
CA PHE A 69 5.87 6.94 -8.09
C PHE A 69 4.85 7.00 -9.22
N SER A 70 4.14 8.13 -9.33
CA SER A 70 3.13 8.35 -10.36
C SER A 70 3.74 8.39 -11.76
N SER A 71 4.94 8.92 -11.96
CA SER A 71 5.57 8.95 -13.29
C SER A 71 6.10 7.57 -13.73
N SER A 72 6.47 6.70 -12.79
CA SER A 72 7.17 5.44 -13.11
C SER A 72 6.23 4.24 -13.21
N LEU A 73 5.31 4.08 -12.24
CA LEU A 73 4.49 2.87 -12.12
C LEU A 73 3.02 3.08 -12.51
N HIS A 74 2.52 4.32 -12.48
CA HIS A 74 1.11 4.61 -12.72
C HIS A 74 0.64 4.19 -14.11
N ALA A 75 1.48 4.36 -15.14
CA ALA A 75 1.14 3.98 -16.51
C ALA A 75 0.80 2.49 -16.65
N ARG A 76 1.42 1.63 -15.81
CA ARG A 76 1.16 0.18 -15.80
C ARG A 76 0.18 -0.25 -14.71
N PHE A 77 0.17 0.47 -13.59
CA PHE A 77 -0.59 0.17 -12.38
C PHE A 77 -1.23 1.45 -11.82
N PRO A 78 -2.28 1.98 -12.47
CA PRO A 78 -2.87 3.28 -12.11
C PRO A 78 -3.50 3.28 -10.70
N ARG A 79 -3.88 2.10 -10.21
CA ARG A 79 -4.52 1.89 -8.89
C ARG A 79 -3.64 1.11 -7.92
N ALA A 80 -2.33 1.20 -8.04
CA ALA A 80 -1.41 0.51 -7.15
C ALA A 80 -1.60 0.93 -5.67
N LEU A 81 -1.70 -0.07 -4.79
CA LEU A 81 -1.82 0.11 -3.35
C LEU A 81 -0.43 0.24 -2.73
N ARG A 82 -0.24 1.21 -1.82
CA ARG A 82 1.01 1.47 -1.10
C ARG A 82 0.78 1.21 0.38
N PHE A 83 1.19 0.06 0.87
CA PHE A 83 1.01 -0.45 2.24
C PHE A 83 2.31 -0.44 3.04
N GLY A 84 2.99 0.71 3.01
CA GLY A 84 4.16 0.97 3.83
C GLY A 84 3.78 1.59 5.18
N ILE A 85 4.40 1.13 6.26
CA ILE A 85 4.34 1.81 7.57
C ILE A 85 5.76 2.02 8.10
N SER A 86 6.13 3.27 8.38
CA SER A 86 7.44 3.62 8.91
C SER A 86 7.71 2.92 10.23
N GLY A 87 8.92 2.38 10.37
CA GLY A 87 9.32 1.57 11.52
C GLY A 87 8.84 0.11 11.48
N ASP A 88 8.12 -0.31 10.43
CA ASP A 88 7.76 -1.73 10.31
C ASP A 88 8.98 -2.63 10.22
N MET A 89 8.90 -3.72 10.97
CA MET A 89 9.78 -4.86 10.90
C MET A 89 9.01 -6.04 10.30
N THR A 90 9.71 -7.12 9.94
CA THR A 90 9.09 -8.34 9.41
C THR A 90 7.95 -8.84 10.29
N GLN A 91 8.09 -8.84 11.62
CA GLN A 91 7.01 -9.27 12.53
C GLN A 91 5.77 -8.38 12.50
N HIS A 92 5.93 -7.08 12.24
CA HIS A 92 4.81 -6.15 12.12
C HIS A 92 4.02 -6.45 10.85
N VAL A 93 4.70 -6.65 9.71
CA VAL A 93 4.05 -7.06 8.45
C VAL A 93 3.32 -8.40 8.61
N LEU A 94 3.95 -9.39 9.25
CA LEU A 94 3.32 -10.69 9.52
C LEU A 94 2.03 -10.53 10.35
N TRP A 95 2.09 -9.72 11.41
CA TRP A 95 0.91 -9.42 12.21
C TRP A 95 -0.17 -8.72 11.38
N ARG A 96 0.16 -7.70 10.58
CA ARG A 96 -0.81 -6.96 9.76
C ARG A 96 -1.53 -7.88 8.77
N MET A 97 -0.79 -8.75 8.09
CA MET A 97 -1.36 -9.74 7.17
C MET A 97 -2.32 -10.68 7.88
N ALA A 98 -1.95 -11.18 9.08
CA ALA A 98 -2.82 -12.01 9.90
C ALA A 98 -4.06 -11.25 10.41
N SER A 99 -3.92 -9.94 10.65
CA SER A 99 -4.97 -9.03 11.10
C SER A 99 -5.84 -8.46 9.96
N GLY A 100 -5.77 -9.04 8.76
CA GLY A 100 -6.69 -8.73 7.68
C GLY A 100 -6.21 -7.67 6.69
N GLU A 101 -4.93 -7.31 6.70
CA GLU A 101 -4.34 -6.41 5.69
C GLU A 101 -4.60 -6.89 4.26
N LEU A 102 -4.52 -8.20 4.05
CA LEU A 102 -4.93 -8.85 2.83
C LEU A 102 -6.42 -9.20 2.91
N THR A 103 -7.24 -8.26 2.44
CA THR A 103 -8.71 -8.40 2.42
C THR A 103 -9.15 -9.69 1.70
N PRO A 104 -10.35 -10.23 1.99
CA PRO A 104 -10.85 -11.42 1.31
C PRO A 104 -10.88 -11.29 -0.22
N SER A 105 -11.18 -10.10 -0.77
CA SER A 105 -11.20 -9.85 -2.21
C SER A 105 -9.80 -9.89 -2.81
N MET A 106 -8.80 -9.27 -2.15
CA MET A 106 -7.40 -9.33 -2.56
C MET A 106 -6.87 -10.77 -2.60
N ARG A 107 -7.20 -11.59 -1.58
CA ARG A 107 -6.77 -13.00 -1.53
C ARG A 107 -7.38 -13.87 -2.62
N ARG A 108 -8.57 -13.51 -3.12
CA ARG A 108 -9.21 -14.22 -4.25
C ARG A 108 -8.68 -13.75 -5.60
N ASP A 109 -8.11 -12.55 -5.66
CA ASP A 109 -7.58 -11.99 -6.90
C ASP A 109 -6.30 -12.70 -7.34
N ARG A 110 -6.40 -13.50 -8.41
CA ARG A 110 -5.26 -14.21 -9.03
C ARG A 110 -4.35 -13.30 -9.85
N GLY A 111 -4.78 -12.08 -10.16
CA GLY A 111 -4.01 -11.08 -10.89
C GLY A 111 -3.29 -10.08 -9.99
N LEU A 112 -3.45 -10.17 -8.66
CA LEU A 112 -2.76 -9.31 -7.72
C LEU A 112 -1.28 -9.68 -7.63
N VAL A 113 -0.41 -8.72 -7.95
CA VAL A 113 1.04 -8.81 -7.72
C VAL A 113 1.36 -8.11 -6.41
N ILE A 114 2.13 -8.78 -5.55
CA ILE A 114 2.60 -8.22 -4.27
C ILE A 114 4.12 -8.06 -4.35
N VAL A 115 4.60 -6.84 -4.11
CA VAL A 115 6.02 -6.56 -3.92
C VAL A 115 6.23 -6.32 -2.43
N LEU A 116 7.02 -7.18 -1.80
CA LEU A 116 7.37 -7.07 -0.39
C LEU A 116 8.77 -6.45 -0.26
N HIS A 117 8.86 -5.31 0.42
CA HIS A 117 10.13 -4.69 0.78
C HIS A 117 10.17 -4.40 2.28
N ILE A 118 10.86 -5.25 3.02
CA ILE A 118 10.93 -5.20 4.48
C ILE A 118 12.26 -5.77 4.96
N GLY A 119 12.72 -5.37 6.14
CA GLY A 119 13.89 -5.93 6.81
C GLY A 119 14.97 -4.90 7.17
N THR A 120 14.91 -3.69 6.62
CA THR A 120 15.87 -2.63 6.95
C THR A 120 15.79 -2.24 8.43
N ASN A 121 14.58 -2.10 8.98
CA ASN A 121 14.36 -1.83 10.39
C ASN A 121 14.65 -3.03 11.30
N ASN A 122 14.67 -4.26 10.77
CA ASN A 122 15.10 -5.44 11.52
C ASN A 122 16.61 -5.41 11.76
N LEU A 123 17.38 -5.01 10.74
CA LEU A 123 18.84 -4.90 10.83
C LEU A 123 19.28 -3.62 11.53
N GLY A 124 18.58 -2.50 11.32
CA GLY A 124 18.87 -1.23 11.97
C GLY A 124 18.66 -1.24 13.49
N MET A 125 17.95 -2.25 14.01
CA MET A 125 17.77 -2.52 15.44
C MET A 125 18.62 -3.72 15.91
N GLY A 126 19.50 -4.25 15.05
CA GLY A 126 20.36 -5.40 15.31
C GLY A 126 21.78 -4.99 15.74
N HIS A 127 21.99 -5.08 17.06
CA HIS A 127 23.24 -4.95 17.84
C HIS A 127 23.74 -3.53 18.16
#